data_AF-A0A399R0F4-F1
#
_entry.id   AF-A0A399R0F4-F1
#
_cell.length_a   1.000
_cell.length_b   1.000
_cell.length_c   1.000
_cell.angle_alpha   90.00
_cell.angle_beta   90.00
_cell.angle_gamma   90.00
#
_symmetry.space_group_name_H-M   'P 1'
#
loop_
_entity.id
_entity.type
_entity.pdbx_description
1 polymer ?
#
loop_
_entity_poly.entity_id
_entity_poly.type
_entity_poly.pdbx_seq_one_letter_code
_entity_poly.pdbx_strand_id
1 'polypeptide(L)'
;MRATLTALFMTLAVAQTAAAQDDPCGEDTVATGDALLERAQGLEESEETWEGLFEQIVIFQNQCSQSFKADFAAADAAWELADHGGQEGRYRTASFVLDAIRAIETRWLGENTARNGAEPEQGDIDRRDAETEELAIVIENFVAPTILHAIGHGRYYDSFDGPDETCPYIFGHLAQIEARAQFDGIVNVLEGNPADRVTLPIIPGDYRLLVLRDKCFAVADDVRLVRAYLLTQLAGRAFENPGVPMPDGSTPPETLATTLIEQAQAEIAAMDNALVEDNAFIKEEADALAARISGEEGG
;
A
#
# COMPACT_ATOMS: atom_id res chain seq x y z
N MET A 1 -1.75 24.00 71.46
CA MET A 1 -2.52 24.18 70.20
C MET A 1 -2.40 22.88 69.42
N ARG A 2 -3.51 22.13 69.21
CA ARG A 2 -4.19 21.95 67.90
C ARG A 2 -3.21 21.53 66.78
N ALA A 3 -3.37 20.46 66.00
CA ALA A 3 -4.47 19.51 65.81
C ALA A 3 -3.95 18.23 65.13
N THR A 4 -4.83 17.23 65.16
CA THR A 4 -4.80 15.82 64.74
C THR A 4 -5.00 15.56 63.23
N LEU A 5 -4.80 14.28 62.85
CA LEU A 5 -5.43 13.50 61.75
C LEU A 5 -4.86 13.75 60.32
N THR A 6 -4.62 12.78 59.42
CA THR A 6 -5.13 11.39 59.24
C THR A 6 -4.17 10.63 58.31
N ALA A 7 -3.97 9.34 58.54
CA ALA A 7 -3.33 8.42 57.60
C ALA A 7 -4.30 8.09 56.44
N LEU A 8 -3.79 7.92 55.22
CA LEU A 8 -4.46 7.06 54.23
C LEU A 8 -3.42 6.40 53.30
N PHE A 9 -3.30 5.10 53.50
CA PHE A 9 -3.11 4.02 52.53
C PHE A 9 -2.21 4.23 51.30
N MET A 10 -1.24 3.32 51.21
CA MET A 10 -0.61 2.85 49.98
C MET A 10 -1.61 2.74 48.83
N THR A 11 -1.35 3.47 47.76
CA THR A 11 -1.59 3.01 46.40
C THR A 11 -0.29 3.17 45.65
N LEU A 12 0.55 2.13 45.68
CA LEU A 12 1.44 1.91 44.54
C LEU A 12 0.52 1.80 43.33
N ALA A 13 0.59 2.77 42.42
CA ALA A 13 0.11 2.59 41.07
C ALA A 13 0.97 1.47 40.48
N VAL A 14 0.46 0.25 40.61
CA VAL A 14 0.91 -0.89 39.83
C VAL A 14 0.70 -0.46 38.39
N ALA A 15 1.80 -0.26 37.67
CA ALA A 15 1.78 -0.21 36.22
C ALA A 15 0.96 -1.43 35.79
N GLN A 16 -0.19 -1.17 35.16
CA GLN A 16 -0.89 -2.22 34.45
C GLN A 16 0.09 -2.71 33.40
N THR A 17 0.73 -3.83 33.70
CA THR A 17 1.20 -4.75 32.69
C THR A 17 0.06 -4.86 31.68
N ALA A 18 0.31 -4.56 30.41
CA ALA A 18 -0.50 -5.04 29.31
C ALA A 18 -0.41 -6.58 29.31
N ALA A 19 -1.02 -7.19 30.33
CA ALA A 19 -1.43 -8.57 30.29
C ALA A 19 -2.49 -8.60 29.19
N ALA A 20 -2.31 -9.50 28.22
CA ALA A 20 -3.31 -9.97 27.26
C ALA A 20 -4.73 -9.58 27.71
N GLN A 21 -5.20 -8.42 27.25
CA GLN A 21 -6.56 -7.98 27.55
C GLN A 21 -7.45 -8.88 26.71
N ASP A 22 -8.31 -9.63 27.40
CA ASP A 22 -9.40 -10.48 26.91
C ASP A 22 -9.63 -10.34 25.41
N ASP A 23 -9.34 -11.39 24.64
CA ASP A 23 -9.72 -11.48 23.22
C ASP A 23 -11.25 -11.23 23.16
N PRO A 24 -11.73 -10.09 22.64
CA PRO A 24 -13.15 -9.82 22.57
C PRO A 24 -13.85 -10.83 21.65
N CYS A 25 -13.07 -11.61 20.89
CA CYS A 25 -13.55 -12.74 20.14
C CYS A 25 -13.15 -14.06 20.80
N GLY A 26 -14.16 -14.92 20.97
CA GLY A 26 -14.00 -16.21 21.63
C GLY A 26 -13.21 -17.22 20.79
N GLU A 27 -13.13 -18.45 21.28
CA GLU A 27 -12.50 -19.58 20.59
C GLU A 27 -13.06 -19.80 19.16
N ASP A 28 -14.27 -19.30 18.89
CA ASP A 28 -14.99 -19.41 17.62
C ASP A 28 -14.57 -18.39 16.54
N THR A 29 -13.57 -17.53 16.80
CA THR A 29 -13.13 -16.50 15.84
C THR A 29 -12.76 -17.08 14.48
N VAL A 30 -12.00 -18.19 14.46
CA VAL A 30 -11.59 -18.87 13.23
C VAL A 30 -12.80 -19.46 12.52
N ALA A 31 -13.68 -20.15 13.25
CA ALA A 31 -14.90 -20.72 12.67
C ALA A 31 -15.84 -19.66 12.10
N THR A 32 -15.90 -18.47 12.72
CA THR A 32 -16.70 -17.34 12.22
C THR A 32 -16.08 -16.77 10.95
N GLY A 33 -14.76 -16.61 10.91
CA GLY A 33 -14.02 -16.20 9.72
C GLY A 33 -14.19 -17.18 8.56
N ASP A 34 -13.98 -18.47 8.80
CA ASP A 34 -14.17 -19.55 7.81
C ASP A 34 -15.60 -19.55 7.24
N ALA A 35 -16.61 -19.33 8.09
CA ALA A 35 -18.00 -19.24 7.65
C ALA A 35 -18.27 -17.99 6.79
N LEU A 36 -17.61 -16.86 7.08
CA LEU A 36 -17.70 -15.67 6.23
C LEU A 36 -17.02 -15.89 4.88
N LEU A 37 -15.87 -16.56 4.86
CA LEU A 37 -15.17 -16.94 3.63
C LEU A 37 -16.00 -17.91 2.78
N GLU A 38 -16.56 -18.97 3.36
CA GLU A 38 -17.42 -19.92 2.64
C GLU A 38 -18.63 -19.22 2.02
N ARG A 39 -19.22 -18.27 2.73
CA ARG A 39 -20.33 -17.45 2.21
C ARG A 39 -19.89 -16.52 1.09
N ALA A 40 -18.68 -15.97 1.17
CA ALA A 40 -18.12 -15.15 0.10
C ALA A 40 -17.91 -15.97 -1.18
N GLN A 41 -17.30 -17.15 -1.05
CA GLN A 41 -17.10 -18.10 -2.17
C GLN A 41 -18.43 -18.57 -2.78
N GLY A 42 -19.46 -18.73 -1.95
CA GLY A 42 -20.79 -19.19 -2.37
C GLY A 42 -21.77 -18.08 -2.73
N LEU A 43 -21.35 -16.82 -2.84
CA LEU A 43 -22.28 -15.69 -2.94
C LEU A 43 -23.22 -15.80 -4.16
N GLU A 44 -22.70 -16.24 -5.32
CA GLU A 44 -23.49 -16.37 -6.57
C GLU A 44 -24.67 -17.35 -6.45
N GLU A 45 -24.54 -18.36 -5.58
CA GLU A 45 -25.56 -19.39 -5.35
C GLU A 45 -26.51 -19.03 -4.19
N SER A 46 -26.28 -17.89 -3.54
CA SER A 46 -26.99 -17.45 -2.35
C SER A 46 -28.06 -16.38 -2.63
N GLU A 47 -28.98 -16.16 -1.69
CA GLU A 47 -29.89 -15.00 -1.69
C GLU A 47 -29.25 -13.74 -1.07
N GLU A 48 -28.00 -13.83 -0.61
CA GLU A 48 -27.30 -12.75 0.07
C GLU A 48 -26.75 -11.72 -0.93
N THR A 49 -26.69 -10.44 -0.53
CA THR A 49 -26.12 -9.39 -1.35
C THR A 49 -24.66 -9.15 -0.99
N TRP A 50 -23.87 -8.69 -1.97
CA TRP A 50 -22.50 -8.26 -1.73
C TRP A 50 -22.41 -7.24 -0.59
N GLU A 51 -23.25 -6.20 -0.59
CA GLU A 51 -23.26 -5.18 0.46
C GLU A 51 -23.57 -5.78 1.84
N GLY A 52 -24.50 -6.73 1.90
CA GLY A 52 -24.91 -7.36 3.16
C GLY A 52 -23.83 -8.25 3.75
N LEU A 53 -23.11 -9.01 2.91
CA LEU A 53 -22.00 -9.85 3.38
C LEU A 53 -20.76 -9.01 3.71
N PHE A 54 -20.44 -8.00 2.89
CA PHE A 54 -19.34 -7.08 3.15
C PHE A 54 -19.52 -6.33 4.47
N GLU A 55 -20.73 -5.83 4.76
CA GLU A 55 -21.04 -5.19 6.05
C GLU A 55 -20.83 -6.16 7.23
N GLN A 56 -21.19 -7.43 7.08
CA GLN A 56 -20.95 -8.44 8.12
C GLN A 56 -19.46 -8.70 8.35
N ILE A 57 -18.64 -8.72 7.31
CA ILE A 57 -17.18 -8.86 7.44
C ILE A 57 -16.58 -7.66 8.17
N VAL A 58 -17.02 -6.45 7.83
CA VAL A 58 -16.61 -5.21 8.52
C VAL A 58 -17.03 -5.24 10.00
N ILE A 59 -18.25 -5.68 10.29
CA ILE A 59 -18.75 -5.83 11.67
C ILE A 59 -17.90 -6.85 12.43
N PHE A 60 -17.60 -8.00 11.82
CA PHE A 60 -16.78 -9.05 12.40
C PHE A 60 -15.39 -8.52 12.77
N GLN A 61 -14.68 -7.86 11.84
CA GLN A 61 -13.37 -7.29 12.11
C GLN A 61 -13.42 -6.26 13.25
N ASN A 62 -14.42 -5.38 13.26
CA ASN A 62 -14.54 -4.35 14.30
C ASN A 62 -14.84 -4.94 15.68
N GLN A 63 -15.71 -5.95 15.74
CA GLN A 63 -16.01 -6.68 16.99
C GLN A 63 -14.76 -7.42 17.51
N CYS A 64 -13.97 -7.96 16.59
CA CYS A 64 -12.71 -8.65 16.88
C CYS A 64 -11.47 -7.77 16.70
N SER A 65 -11.59 -6.46 16.89
CA SER A 65 -10.55 -5.48 16.54
C SER A 65 -9.24 -5.61 17.34
N GLN A 66 -9.11 -6.61 18.21
CA GLN A 66 -7.89 -6.99 18.94
C GLN A 66 -7.30 -8.34 18.50
N SER A 67 -7.92 -9.06 17.56
CA SER A 67 -7.56 -10.42 17.17
C SER A 67 -6.88 -10.48 15.80
N PHE A 68 -5.62 -10.95 15.76
CA PHE A 68 -4.89 -11.19 14.51
C PHE A 68 -5.66 -12.10 13.56
N LYS A 69 -6.20 -13.20 14.09
CA LYS A 69 -6.93 -14.20 13.29
C LYS A 69 -8.18 -13.61 12.65
N ALA A 70 -8.84 -12.66 13.33
CA ALA A 70 -9.99 -11.98 12.76
C ALA A 70 -9.61 -11.00 11.65
N ASP A 71 -8.49 -10.29 11.77
CA ASP A 71 -8.03 -9.39 10.69
C ASP A 71 -7.70 -10.17 9.42
N PHE A 72 -6.96 -11.28 9.54
CA PHE A 72 -6.64 -12.16 8.41
C PHE A 72 -7.90 -12.75 7.80
N ALA A 73 -8.76 -13.38 8.60
CA ALA A 73 -9.98 -13.99 8.08
C ALA A 73 -10.96 -12.97 7.46
N ALA A 74 -11.04 -11.76 8.03
CA ALA A 74 -11.82 -10.68 7.44
C ALA A 74 -11.22 -10.20 6.12
N ALA A 75 -9.89 -10.05 6.03
CA ALA A 75 -9.21 -9.67 4.81
C ALA A 75 -9.41 -10.72 3.70
N ASP A 76 -9.30 -12.01 4.01
CA ASP A 76 -9.51 -13.11 3.06
C ASP A 76 -10.96 -13.16 2.57
N ALA A 77 -11.93 -13.12 3.48
CA ALA A 77 -13.35 -13.11 3.11
C ALA A 77 -13.70 -11.87 2.28
N ALA A 78 -13.14 -10.70 2.61
CA ALA A 78 -13.36 -9.47 1.86
C ALA A 78 -12.72 -9.57 0.46
N TRP A 79 -11.50 -10.11 0.37
CA TRP A 79 -10.80 -10.31 -0.91
C TRP A 79 -11.58 -11.24 -1.83
N GLU A 80 -12.07 -12.37 -1.31
CA GLU A 80 -12.94 -13.27 -2.09
C GLU A 80 -14.21 -12.56 -2.59
N LEU A 81 -14.80 -11.69 -1.76
CA LEU A 81 -15.95 -10.88 -2.15
C LEU A 81 -15.65 -9.83 -3.24
N ALA A 82 -14.39 -9.50 -3.51
CA ALA A 82 -14.03 -8.33 -4.30
C ALA A 82 -14.62 -8.36 -5.72
N ASP A 83 -14.66 -9.55 -6.35
CA ASP A 83 -15.11 -9.71 -7.73
C ASP A 83 -16.64 -9.66 -7.88
N HIS A 84 -17.38 -9.83 -6.79
CA HIS A 84 -18.85 -9.79 -6.80
C HIS A 84 -19.45 -8.38 -6.64
N GLY A 85 -18.68 -7.42 -6.12
CA GLY A 85 -19.15 -6.05 -5.84
C GLY A 85 -19.04 -5.08 -7.02
N GLY A 86 -18.63 -5.57 -8.19
CA GLY A 86 -18.23 -4.72 -9.31
C GLY A 86 -17.06 -3.81 -8.95
N GLN A 87 -16.83 -2.77 -9.77
CA GLN A 87 -15.65 -1.90 -9.63
C GLN A 87 -15.61 -1.15 -8.28
N GLU A 88 -16.73 -0.56 -7.85
CA GLU A 88 -16.78 0.19 -6.59
C GLU A 88 -16.67 -0.74 -5.38
N GLY A 89 -17.26 -1.93 -5.44
CA GLY A 89 -17.08 -2.94 -4.39
C GLY A 89 -15.62 -3.36 -4.26
N ARG A 90 -14.94 -3.61 -5.38
CA ARG A 90 -13.51 -3.94 -5.40
C ARG A 90 -12.64 -2.86 -4.77
N TYR A 91 -12.90 -1.58 -5.04
CA TYR A 91 -12.15 -0.47 -4.42
C TYR A 91 -12.37 -0.38 -2.91
N ARG A 92 -13.62 -0.55 -2.46
CA ARG A 92 -13.96 -0.57 -1.02
C ARG A 92 -13.30 -1.75 -0.31
N THR A 93 -13.28 -2.91 -0.95
CA THR A 93 -12.56 -4.08 -0.43
C THR A 93 -11.07 -3.80 -0.30
N ALA A 94 -10.40 -3.26 -1.32
CA ALA A 94 -8.97 -2.96 -1.24
C ALA A 94 -8.65 -1.94 -0.13
N SER A 95 -9.50 -0.92 0.03
CA SER A 95 -9.44 0.02 1.15
C SER A 95 -9.52 -0.71 2.50
N PHE A 96 -10.50 -1.60 2.66
CA PHE A 96 -10.71 -2.37 3.88
C PHE A 96 -9.53 -3.30 4.21
N VAL A 97 -9.06 -4.06 3.21
CA VAL A 97 -7.91 -4.96 3.36
C VAL A 97 -6.65 -4.21 3.75
N LEU A 98 -6.41 -3.03 3.17
CA LEU A 98 -5.25 -2.20 3.54
C LEU A 98 -5.32 -1.71 5.00
N ASP A 99 -6.51 -1.37 5.51
CA ASP A 99 -6.70 -1.00 6.91
C ASP A 99 -6.52 -2.21 7.84
N ALA A 100 -6.96 -3.41 7.43
CA ALA A 100 -6.70 -4.65 8.16
C ALA A 100 -5.21 -4.96 8.28
N ILE A 101 -4.45 -4.81 7.19
CA ILE A 101 -2.98 -4.97 7.18
C ILE A 101 -2.33 -4.04 8.21
N ARG A 102 -2.74 -2.77 8.26
CA ARG A 102 -2.20 -1.80 9.24
C ARG A 102 -2.54 -2.15 10.67
N ALA A 103 -3.74 -2.69 10.91
CA ALA A 103 -4.13 -3.16 12.23
C ALA A 103 -3.22 -4.30 12.68
N ILE A 104 -2.94 -5.28 11.79
CA ILE A 104 -1.98 -6.37 12.03
C ILE A 104 -0.59 -5.81 12.35
N GLU A 105 -0.07 -4.88 11.56
CA GLU A 105 1.25 -4.29 11.80
C GLU A 105 1.34 -3.55 13.15
N THR A 106 0.28 -2.81 13.51
CA THR A 106 0.19 -2.08 14.77
C THR A 106 0.28 -3.03 15.96
N ARG A 107 -0.34 -4.20 15.85
CA ARG A 107 -0.27 -5.23 16.89
C ARG A 107 1.13 -5.83 17.00
N TRP A 108 1.79 -6.15 15.88
CA TRP A 108 3.18 -6.60 15.90
C TRP A 108 4.11 -5.59 16.60
N LEU A 109 3.90 -4.29 16.37
CA LEU A 109 4.63 -3.24 17.08
C LEU A 109 4.33 -3.22 18.58
N GLY A 110 3.06 -3.40 18.96
CA GLY A 110 2.62 -3.53 20.35
C GLY A 110 3.27 -4.73 21.06
N GLU A 111 3.33 -5.89 20.41
CA GLU A 111 3.98 -7.10 20.91
C GLU A 111 5.49 -6.85 21.15
N ASN A 112 6.18 -6.21 20.20
CA ASN A 112 7.58 -5.85 20.35
C ASN A 112 7.80 -4.88 21.53
N THR A 113 6.88 -3.94 21.73
CA THR A 113 6.94 -2.98 22.84
C THR A 113 6.74 -3.68 24.19
N ALA A 114 5.78 -4.62 24.28
CA ALA A 114 5.50 -5.38 25.50
C ALA A 114 6.70 -6.23 25.96
N ARG A 115 7.59 -6.60 25.04
CA ARG A 115 8.83 -7.35 25.33
C ARG A 115 9.93 -6.52 26.01
N ASN A 116 9.76 -5.19 26.17
CA ASN A 116 10.73 -4.30 26.83
C ASN A 116 12.19 -4.47 26.34
N GLY A 117 12.37 -4.75 25.04
CA GLY A 117 13.69 -4.95 24.42
C GLY A 117 14.26 -6.36 24.53
N ALA A 118 13.50 -7.34 25.04
CA ALA A 118 13.86 -8.76 24.90
C ALA A 118 13.76 -9.18 23.42
N GLU A 119 14.75 -9.95 22.96
CA GLU A 119 14.71 -10.53 21.61
C GLU A 119 13.46 -11.41 21.46
N PRO A 120 12.77 -11.36 20.30
CA PRO A 120 11.64 -12.22 20.03
C PRO A 120 12.07 -13.69 19.98
N GLU A 121 11.20 -14.60 20.44
CA GLU A 121 11.46 -16.04 20.35
C GLU A 121 11.41 -16.48 18.90
N GLN A 122 12.16 -17.52 18.51
CA GLN A 122 12.19 -17.99 17.12
C GLN A 122 10.80 -18.33 16.58
N GLY A 123 9.91 -18.90 17.40
CA GLY A 123 8.54 -19.20 16.98
C GLY A 123 7.70 -17.95 16.68
N ASP A 124 7.99 -16.82 17.31
CA ASP A 124 7.33 -15.55 17.00
C ASP A 124 7.88 -14.93 15.71
N ILE A 125 9.18 -15.10 15.45
CA ILE A 125 9.83 -14.68 14.20
C ILE A 125 9.25 -15.49 13.05
N ASP A 126 9.27 -16.82 13.14
CA ASP A 126 8.75 -17.72 12.10
C ASP A 126 7.28 -17.44 11.78
N ARG A 127 6.47 -17.16 12.82
CA ARG A 127 5.06 -16.77 12.64
C ARG A 127 4.94 -15.43 11.89
N ARG A 128 5.67 -14.40 12.33
CA ARG A 128 5.61 -13.07 11.69
C ARG A 128 6.10 -13.10 10.26
N ASP A 129 7.13 -13.90 9.96
CA ASP A 129 7.62 -14.08 8.60
C ASP A 129 6.55 -14.73 7.70
N ALA A 130 5.91 -15.81 8.18
CA ALA A 130 4.82 -16.46 7.44
C ALA A 130 3.62 -15.52 7.22
N GLU A 131 3.20 -14.79 8.26
CA GLU A 131 2.12 -13.80 8.16
C GLU A 131 2.50 -12.65 7.21
N THR A 132 3.77 -12.24 7.18
CA THR A 132 4.27 -11.20 6.27
C THR A 132 4.23 -11.67 4.81
N GLU A 133 4.61 -12.93 4.55
CA GLU A 133 4.52 -13.53 3.21
C GLU A 133 3.07 -13.61 2.71
N GLU A 134 2.12 -13.95 3.58
CA GLU A 134 0.70 -13.98 3.25
C GLU A 134 0.17 -12.57 2.89
N LEU A 135 0.48 -11.56 3.70
CA LEU A 135 0.13 -10.17 3.40
C LEU A 135 0.79 -9.67 2.12
N ALA A 136 2.03 -10.09 1.85
CA ALA A 136 2.74 -9.72 0.62
C ALA A 136 1.98 -10.17 -0.64
N ILE A 137 1.47 -11.40 -0.64
CA ILE A 137 0.67 -11.95 -1.75
C ILE A 137 -0.59 -11.11 -1.97
N VAL A 138 -1.31 -10.77 -0.91
CA VAL A 138 -2.53 -9.94 -0.98
C VAL A 138 -2.21 -8.53 -1.50
N ILE A 139 -1.11 -7.94 -1.04
CA ILE A 139 -0.69 -6.61 -1.50
C ILE A 139 -0.36 -6.64 -3.00
N GLU A 140 0.47 -7.59 -3.43
CA GLU A 140 0.97 -7.69 -4.79
C GLU A 140 -0.15 -7.99 -5.79
N ASN A 141 -1.03 -8.95 -5.47
CA ASN A 141 -1.99 -9.47 -6.44
C ASN A 141 -3.34 -8.75 -6.40
N PHE A 142 -3.66 -8.06 -5.30
CA PHE A 142 -4.97 -7.44 -5.12
C PHE A 142 -4.90 -5.97 -4.77
N VAL A 143 -4.26 -5.59 -3.66
CA VAL A 143 -4.32 -4.20 -3.14
C VAL A 143 -3.65 -3.23 -4.11
N ALA A 144 -2.38 -3.47 -4.47
CA ALA A 144 -1.63 -2.54 -5.32
C ALA A 144 -2.28 -2.36 -6.71
N PRO A 145 -2.63 -3.43 -7.46
CA PRO A 145 -3.33 -3.29 -8.74
C PRO A 145 -4.69 -2.59 -8.62
N THR A 146 -5.43 -2.85 -7.54
CA THR A 146 -6.75 -2.24 -7.34
C THR A 146 -6.64 -0.74 -7.01
N ILE A 147 -5.66 -0.35 -6.18
CA ILE A 147 -5.36 1.07 -5.89
C ILE A 147 -4.95 1.78 -7.17
N LEU A 148 -4.02 1.20 -7.95
CA LEU A 148 -3.60 1.76 -9.23
C LEU A 148 -4.79 2.03 -10.14
N HIS A 149 -5.67 1.03 -10.26
CA HIS A 149 -6.86 1.10 -11.08
C HIS A 149 -7.86 2.14 -10.54
N ALA A 150 -8.09 2.21 -9.23
CA ALA A 150 -8.96 3.20 -8.60
C ALA A 150 -8.49 4.63 -8.86
N ILE A 151 -7.21 4.91 -8.56
CA ILE A 151 -6.65 6.25 -8.75
C ILE A 151 -6.67 6.60 -10.25
N GLY A 152 -6.41 5.63 -11.14
CA GLY A 152 -6.58 5.74 -12.58
C GLY A 152 -7.96 6.25 -13.02
N HIS A 153 -9.01 5.90 -12.29
CA HIS A 153 -10.39 6.34 -12.52
C HIS A 153 -10.78 7.59 -11.72
N GLY A 154 -9.81 8.30 -11.11
CA GLY A 154 -10.06 9.44 -10.23
C GLY A 154 -10.84 9.06 -8.97
N ARG A 155 -10.77 7.79 -8.56
CA ARG A 155 -11.35 7.29 -7.31
C ARG A 155 -10.28 7.26 -6.24
N TYR A 156 -10.57 7.97 -5.16
CA TYR A 156 -9.63 8.18 -4.09
C TYR A 156 -10.28 7.88 -2.75
N TYR A 157 -9.61 7.04 -1.96
CA TYR A 157 -10.05 6.60 -0.65
C TYR A 157 -8.97 7.01 0.35
N ASP A 158 -9.36 7.65 1.46
CA ASP A 158 -8.41 8.17 2.46
C ASP A 158 -7.51 7.06 3.03
N SER A 159 -8.06 5.84 3.14
CA SER A 159 -7.31 4.65 3.54
C SER A 159 -6.16 4.33 2.60
N PHE A 160 -6.14 4.75 1.34
CA PHE A 160 -4.99 4.50 0.48
C PHE A 160 -3.76 5.21 1.06
N ASP A 161 -3.90 6.44 1.55
CA ASP A 161 -2.77 7.23 2.03
C ASP A 161 -2.23 6.88 3.40
N GLY A 162 -2.95 6.04 4.13
CA GLY A 162 -2.64 5.74 5.51
C GLY A 162 -2.81 6.95 6.42
N PRO A 163 -2.33 6.84 7.67
CA PRO A 163 -2.46 7.93 8.61
C PRO A 163 -1.73 9.18 8.12
N ASP A 164 -2.26 10.35 8.48
CA ASP A 164 -1.67 11.63 8.10
C ASP A 164 -0.18 11.69 8.48
N GLU A 165 0.63 12.19 7.54
CA GLU A 165 2.07 12.44 7.70
C GLU A 165 2.95 11.23 8.11
N THR A 166 2.44 10.00 8.03
CA THR A 166 3.18 8.79 8.43
C THR A 166 3.16 7.72 7.34
N CYS A 167 4.18 6.84 7.31
CA CYS A 167 4.23 5.75 6.33
C CYS A 167 2.94 4.92 6.42
N PRO A 168 2.28 4.61 5.29
CA PRO A 168 1.11 3.73 5.26
C PRO A 168 1.35 2.34 5.83
N TYR A 169 2.62 1.94 5.97
CA TYR A 169 3.08 0.70 6.57
C TYR A 169 4.00 0.98 7.75
N ILE A 170 3.90 0.19 8.82
CA ILE A 170 4.85 0.29 9.94
C ILE A 170 6.15 -0.43 9.56
N PHE A 171 6.06 -1.54 8.84
CA PHE A 171 7.20 -2.32 8.38
C PHE A 171 7.54 -1.99 6.93
N GLY A 172 8.75 -1.47 6.73
CA GLY A 172 9.20 -1.03 5.40
C GLY A 172 9.14 -2.12 4.32
N HIS A 173 9.26 -3.40 4.69
CA HIS A 173 9.20 -4.50 3.73
C HIS A 173 7.88 -4.55 2.94
N LEU A 174 6.72 -4.38 3.60
CA LEU A 174 5.42 -4.36 2.92
C LEU A 174 5.28 -3.14 1.99
N ALA A 175 5.86 -2.00 2.37
CA ALA A 175 5.93 -0.82 1.51
C ALA A 175 6.80 -1.06 0.26
N GLN A 176 7.89 -1.82 0.36
CA GLN A 176 8.70 -2.22 -0.81
C GLN A 176 7.91 -3.12 -1.75
N ILE A 177 7.17 -4.08 -1.20
CA ILE A 177 6.32 -4.98 -1.98
C ILE A 177 5.25 -4.17 -2.72
N GLU A 178 4.54 -3.27 -2.04
CA GLU A 178 3.55 -2.43 -2.71
C GLU A 178 4.19 -1.56 -3.80
N ALA A 179 5.32 -0.91 -3.52
CA ALA A 179 6.01 -0.07 -4.50
C ALA A 179 6.40 -0.84 -5.77
N ARG A 180 6.89 -2.08 -5.64
CA ARG A 180 7.21 -2.96 -6.77
C ARG A 180 5.97 -3.39 -7.53
N ALA A 181 4.91 -3.81 -6.83
CA ALA A 181 3.67 -4.22 -7.47
C ALA A 181 2.99 -3.05 -8.23
N GLN A 182 3.02 -1.84 -7.66
CA GLN A 182 2.57 -0.62 -8.34
C GLN A 182 3.39 -0.35 -9.60
N PHE A 183 4.72 -0.48 -9.52
CA PHE A 183 5.60 -0.33 -10.67
C PHE A 183 5.29 -1.34 -11.78
N ASP A 184 5.24 -2.62 -11.45
CA ASP A 184 4.96 -3.69 -12.41
C ASP A 184 3.59 -3.50 -13.06
N GLY A 185 2.58 -3.09 -12.28
CA GLY A 185 1.26 -2.73 -12.80
C GLY A 185 1.34 -1.60 -13.84
N ILE A 186 2.10 -0.53 -13.55
CA ILE A 186 2.25 0.60 -14.47
C ILE A 186 3.04 0.20 -15.73
N VAL A 187 4.15 -0.53 -15.57
CA VAL A 187 4.95 -1.02 -16.69
C VAL A 187 4.11 -1.93 -17.59
N ASN A 188 3.34 -2.85 -17.03
CA ASN A 188 2.44 -3.71 -17.78
C ASN A 188 1.39 -2.92 -18.58
N VAL A 189 0.85 -1.83 -18.03
CA VAL A 189 -0.05 -0.93 -18.77
C VAL A 189 0.68 -0.26 -19.95
N LEU A 190 1.92 0.18 -19.74
CA LEU A 190 2.75 0.78 -20.79
C LEU A 190 3.08 -0.25 -21.89
N GLU A 191 3.63 -1.39 -21.53
CA GLU A 191 4.10 -2.43 -22.45
C GLU A 191 2.96 -3.18 -23.15
N GLY A 192 1.85 -3.44 -22.44
CA GLY A 192 0.67 -4.12 -22.96
C GLY A 192 -0.10 -3.29 -23.98
N ASN A 193 0.14 -1.97 -24.03
CA ASN A 193 -0.46 -1.07 -25.00
C ASN A 193 0.58 -0.15 -25.66
N PRO A 194 1.52 -0.72 -26.46
CA PRO A 194 2.59 0.05 -27.08
C PRO A 194 2.08 0.94 -28.23
N ALA A 195 0.86 0.67 -28.70
CA ALA A 195 0.17 1.41 -29.76
C ALA A 195 -0.91 2.37 -29.23
N ASP A 196 -1.05 2.54 -27.90
CA ASP A 196 -1.95 3.56 -27.35
C ASP A 196 -1.42 4.95 -27.66
N ARG A 197 -1.85 5.44 -28.82
CA ARG A 197 -1.68 6.81 -29.29
C ARG A 197 -2.93 7.63 -29.03
N VAL A 198 -3.86 7.12 -28.22
CA VAL A 198 -5.15 7.75 -27.96
C VAL A 198 -5.08 8.58 -26.70
N THR A 199 -4.38 8.11 -25.67
CA THR A 199 -4.14 8.87 -24.43
C THR A 199 -2.77 8.54 -23.85
N LEU A 200 -1.98 9.54 -23.49
CA LEU A 200 -0.76 9.36 -22.68
C LEU A 200 -1.20 8.82 -21.33
N PRO A 201 -0.90 7.59 -20.90
CA PRO A 201 -1.33 7.14 -19.58
C PRO A 201 -0.71 8.05 -18.51
N ILE A 202 -1.42 9.10 -18.09
CA ILE A 202 -1.08 9.94 -16.93
C ILE A 202 -1.06 8.97 -15.74
N ILE A 203 -0.07 9.02 -14.83
CA ILE A 203 0.17 9.75 -13.55
C ILE A 203 -0.76 9.45 -12.34
N PRO A 204 -2.02 8.98 -12.38
CA PRO A 204 -2.72 8.64 -11.14
C PRO A 204 -2.01 7.55 -10.32
N GLY A 205 -1.28 6.62 -10.96
CA GLY A 205 -0.40 5.67 -10.26
C GLY A 205 0.82 6.30 -9.58
N ASP A 206 1.34 7.41 -10.11
CA ASP A 206 2.50 8.11 -9.53
C ASP A 206 2.16 8.72 -8.16
N TYR A 207 0.90 9.09 -7.94
CA TYR A 207 0.44 9.58 -6.65
C TYR A 207 0.72 8.57 -5.53
N ARG A 208 0.42 7.28 -5.76
CA ARG A 208 0.64 6.26 -4.74
C ARG A 208 2.14 6.05 -4.48
N LEU A 209 2.94 6.04 -5.53
CA LEU A 209 4.40 5.98 -5.39
C LEU A 209 4.96 7.21 -4.67
N LEU A 210 4.44 8.42 -4.92
CA LEU A 210 4.82 9.63 -4.18
C LEU A 210 4.52 9.50 -2.69
N VAL A 211 3.34 9.00 -2.33
CA VAL A 211 2.95 8.76 -0.93
C VAL A 211 3.91 7.78 -0.25
N LEU A 212 4.24 6.66 -0.91
CA LEU A 212 5.19 5.69 -0.39
C LEU A 212 6.60 6.31 -0.26
N ARG A 213 7.08 7.03 -1.27
CA ARG A 213 8.39 7.71 -1.25
C ARG A 213 8.51 8.71 -0.10
N ASP A 214 7.50 9.57 0.05
CA ASP A 214 7.57 10.73 0.93
C ASP A 214 7.30 10.36 2.39
N LYS A 215 6.44 9.35 2.61
CA LYS A 215 6.07 8.92 3.97
C LYS A 215 6.88 7.73 4.48
N CYS A 216 7.45 6.88 3.60
CA CYS A 216 8.17 5.67 3.99
C CYS A 216 9.69 5.76 3.72
N PHE A 217 10.42 6.41 4.63
CA PHE A 217 11.87 6.62 4.50
C PHE A 217 12.68 5.35 4.22
N ALA A 218 12.28 4.22 4.80
CA ALA A 218 13.01 2.94 4.63
C ALA A 218 13.02 2.41 3.19
N VAL A 219 12.11 2.90 2.33
CA VAL A 219 11.93 2.43 0.95
C VAL A 219 12.00 3.58 -0.05
N ALA A 220 12.31 4.80 0.42
CA ALA A 220 12.26 5.99 -0.40
C ALA A 220 13.13 5.85 -1.66
N ASP A 221 14.35 5.34 -1.52
CA ASP A 221 15.27 5.14 -2.64
C ASP A 221 14.80 4.06 -3.63
N ASP A 222 14.22 2.94 -3.13
CA ASP A 222 13.61 1.93 -4.00
C ASP A 222 12.47 2.52 -4.83
N VAL A 223 11.65 3.37 -4.20
CA VAL A 223 10.54 4.05 -4.88
C VAL A 223 11.05 5.11 -5.86
N ARG A 224 12.11 5.85 -5.51
CA ARG A 224 12.75 6.82 -6.43
C ARG A 224 13.26 6.12 -7.69
N LEU A 225 13.89 4.96 -7.53
CA LEU A 225 14.41 4.16 -8.64
C LEU A 225 13.28 3.78 -9.61
N VAL A 226 12.22 3.21 -9.05
CA VAL A 226 10.98 2.82 -9.75
C VAL A 226 10.35 4.02 -10.49
N ARG A 227 10.21 5.16 -9.80
CA ARG A 227 9.61 6.38 -10.37
C ARG A 227 10.50 6.98 -11.46
N ALA A 228 11.82 6.98 -11.29
CA ALA A 228 12.75 7.49 -12.30
C ALA A 228 12.63 6.72 -13.63
N TYR A 229 12.57 5.39 -13.56
CA TYR A 229 12.36 4.57 -14.75
C TYR A 229 11.01 4.87 -15.42
N LEU A 230 9.93 4.90 -14.63
CA LEU A 230 8.60 5.23 -15.13
C LEU A 230 8.55 6.59 -15.84
N LEU A 231 9.07 7.63 -15.20
CA LEU A 231 9.09 8.99 -15.73
C LEU A 231 9.91 9.07 -17.04
N THR A 232 10.99 8.31 -17.13
CA THR A 232 11.81 8.18 -18.35
C THR A 232 11.00 7.57 -19.50
N GLN A 233 10.29 6.46 -19.25
CA GLN A 233 9.42 5.82 -20.25
C GLN A 233 8.28 6.75 -20.71
N LEU A 234 7.65 7.47 -19.77
CA LEU A 234 6.59 8.43 -20.08
C LEU A 234 7.13 9.62 -20.89
N ALA A 235 8.30 10.15 -20.54
CA ALA A 235 8.96 11.21 -21.29
C ALA A 235 9.24 10.78 -22.73
N GLY A 236 9.72 9.55 -22.93
CA GLY A 236 9.98 9.00 -24.26
C GLY A 236 8.72 8.95 -25.11
N ARG A 237 7.61 8.45 -24.54
CA ARG A 237 6.31 8.42 -25.22
C ARG A 237 5.78 9.80 -25.57
N ALA A 238 5.87 10.75 -24.64
CA ALA A 238 5.44 12.13 -24.86
C ALA A 238 6.27 12.80 -25.96
N PHE A 239 7.57 12.55 -25.99
CA PHE A 239 8.47 13.06 -27.03
C PHE A 239 8.15 12.47 -28.41
N GLU A 240 7.89 11.17 -28.48
CA GLU A 240 7.58 10.49 -29.75
C GLU A 240 6.16 10.77 -30.26
N ASN A 241 5.23 11.15 -29.37
CA ASN A 241 3.82 11.32 -29.69
C ASN A 241 3.22 12.61 -29.05
N PRO A 242 3.72 13.82 -29.41
CA PRO A 242 3.35 15.07 -28.73
C PRO A 242 1.90 15.50 -28.90
N GLY A 243 1.16 14.92 -29.86
CA GLY A 243 -0.25 15.24 -30.13
C GLY A 243 -1.26 14.32 -29.44
N VAL A 244 -0.80 13.34 -28.66
CA VAL A 244 -1.68 12.39 -27.96
C VAL A 244 -2.28 13.06 -26.74
N PRO A 245 -3.61 13.16 -26.58
CA PRO A 245 -4.20 13.86 -25.46
C PRO A 245 -3.88 13.21 -24.11
N MET A 246 -3.97 14.02 -23.08
CA MET A 246 -4.00 13.60 -21.69
C MET A 246 -5.28 12.75 -21.42
N PRO A 247 -5.30 11.81 -20.46
CA PRO A 247 -6.44 10.99 -20.04
C PRO A 247 -7.73 11.73 -19.71
N ASP A 248 -7.64 13.00 -19.32
CA ASP A 248 -8.79 13.88 -19.14
C ASP A 248 -9.29 14.49 -20.47
N GLY A 249 -8.67 14.13 -21.60
CA GLY A 249 -8.92 14.65 -22.94
C GLY A 249 -8.21 15.97 -23.25
N SER A 250 -7.43 16.53 -22.32
CA SER A 250 -6.75 17.81 -22.53
C SER A 250 -5.55 17.70 -23.47
N THR A 251 -5.16 18.82 -24.08
CA THR A 251 -3.96 18.88 -24.91
C THR A 251 -2.72 18.86 -24.00
N PRO A 252 -1.72 17.99 -24.27
CA PRO A 252 -0.50 17.96 -23.49
C PRO A 252 0.24 19.30 -23.58
N PRO A 253 0.89 19.75 -22.48
CA PRO A 253 1.84 20.85 -22.56
C PRO A 253 2.98 20.51 -23.52
N GLU A 254 3.45 21.49 -24.31
CA GLU A 254 4.60 21.30 -25.20
C GLU A 254 5.88 20.88 -24.43
N THR A 255 5.95 21.24 -23.14
CA THR A 255 7.07 20.91 -22.25
C THR A 255 6.91 19.58 -21.51
N LEU A 256 5.89 18.78 -21.81
CA LEU A 256 5.57 17.58 -21.03
C LEU A 256 6.75 16.60 -20.99
N ALA A 257 7.34 16.27 -22.15
CA ALA A 257 8.48 15.35 -22.22
C ALA A 257 9.69 15.86 -21.42
N THR A 258 10.01 17.15 -21.56
CA THR A 258 11.08 17.82 -20.79
C THR A 258 10.80 17.79 -19.29
N THR A 259 9.56 18.09 -18.88
CA THR A 259 9.17 18.12 -17.46
C THR A 259 9.29 16.72 -16.84
N LEU A 260 8.86 15.69 -17.55
CA LEU A 260 8.94 14.31 -17.07
C LEU A 260 10.40 13.82 -16.94
N ILE A 261 11.25 14.13 -17.93
CA ILE A 261 12.65 13.69 -17.87
C ILE A 261 13.45 14.45 -16.80
N GLU A 262 13.18 15.73 -16.60
CA GLU A 262 13.77 16.52 -15.50
C GLU A 262 13.35 15.96 -14.13
N GLN A 263 12.09 15.53 -13.98
CA GLN A 263 11.63 14.84 -12.77
C GLN A 263 12.36 13.51 -12.57
N ALA A 264 12.52 12.71 -13.62
CA ALA A 264 13.27 11.44 -13.55
C ALA A 264 14.72 11.67 -13.07
N GLN A 265 15.40 12.67 -13.63
CA GLN A 265 16.76 13.04 -13.23
C GLN A 265 16.82 13.56 -11.79
N ALA A 266 15.80 14.29 -11.33
CA ALA A 266 15.71 14.74 -9.95
C ALA A 266 15.52 13.58 -8.96
N GLU A 267 14.74 12.54 -9.32
CA GLU A 267 14.67 11.32 -8.52
C GLU A 267 16.04 10.64 -8.44
N ILE A 268 16.74 10.48 -9.57
CA ILE A 268 18.05 9.85 -9.64
C ILE A 268 19.09 10.60 -8.80
N ALA A 269 19.10 11.93 -8.89
CA ALA A 269 20.03 12.77 -8.13
C ALA A 269 19.78 12.75 -6.61
N ALA A 270 18.58 12.33 -6.18
CA ALA A 270 18.22 12.25 -4.77
C ALA A 270 18.45 10.86 -4.13
N MET A 271 18.78 9.84 -4.93
CA MET A 271 19.07 8.48 -4.46
C MET A 271 20.49 8.35 -3.88
N ASP A 272 20.71 7.35 -3.03
CA ASP A 272 22.06 6.95 -2.64
C ASP A 272 22.91 6.51 -3.85
N ASN A 273 24.18 6.92 -3.84
CA ASN A 273 25.09 6.69 -4.98
C ASN A 273 25.31 5.21 -5.27
N ALA A 274 25.36 4.35 -4.24
CA ALA A 274 25.56 2.92 -4.42
C ALA A 274 24.39 2.29 -5.20
N LEU A 275 23.15 2.70 -4.89
CA LEU A 275 21.97 2.23 -5.61
C LEU A 275 21.97 2.70 -7.07
N VAL A 276 22.42 3.93 -7.33
CA VAL A 276 22.56 4.46 -8.70
C VAL A 276 23.62 3.68 -9.48
N GLU A 277 24.75 3.35 -8.87
CA GLU A 277 25.81 2.55 -9.51
C GLU A 277 25.31 1.14 -9.87
N ASP A 278 24.59 0.49 -8.96
CA ASP A 278 23.98 -0.83 -9.19
C ASP A 278 22.90 -0.80 -10.29
N ASN A 279 22.33 0.38 -10.57
CA ASN A 279 21.27 0.59 -11.56
C ASN A 279 21.64 1.62 -12.62
N ALA A 280 22.91 1.67 -13.01
CA ALA A 280 23.45 2.70 -13.91
C ALA A 280 22.65 2.82 -15.23
N PHE A 281 22.04 1.74 -15.71
CA PHE A 281 21.23 1.74 -16.93
C PHE A 281 20.06 2.74 -16.89
N ILE A 282 19.40 2.92 -15.73
CA ILE A 282 18.28 3.86 -15.60
C ILE A 282 18.78 5.30 -15.79
N LYS A 283 19.93 5.60 -15.20
CA LYS A 283 20.58 6.90 -15.36
C LYS A 283 21.03 7.14 -16.80
N GLU A 284 21.68 6.16 -17.41
CA GLU A 284 22.13 6.25 -18.81
C GLU A 284 20.96 6.46 -19.77
N GLU A 285 19.86 5.73 -19.58
CA GLU A 285 18.65 5.88 -20.41
C GLU A 285 18.00 7.26 -20.24
N ALA A 286 17.89 7.74 -18.98
CA ALA A 286 17.35 9.06 -18.69
C ALA A 286 18.19 10.18 -19.30
N ASP A 287 19.52 10.11 -19.16
CA ASP A 287 20.45 11.11 -19.69
C ASP A 287 20.47 11.10 -21.23
N ALA A 288 20.42 9.93 -21.87
CA ALA A 288 20.33 9.80 -23.32
C ALA A 288 19.01 10.39 -23.87
N LEU A 289 17.88 10.11 -23.21
CA LEU A 289 16.61 10.69 -23.60
C LEU A 289 16.57 12.22 -23.40
N ALA A 290 17.18 12.74 -22.32
CA ALA A 290 17.30 14.18 -22.10
C ALA A 290 18.11 14.87 -23.22
N ALA A 291 19.21 14.26 -23.67
CA ALA A 291 20.01 14.76 -24.80
C ALA A 291 19.21 14.76 -26.12
N ARG A 292 18.38 13.73 -26.35
CA ARG A 292 17.46 13.68 -27.50
C ARG A 292 16.42 14.79 -27.47
N ILE A 293 15.77 14.99 -26.33
CA ILE A 293 14.72 16.01 -26.15
C ILE A 293 15.28 17.42 -26.34
N SER A 294 16.52 17.68 -25.88
CA SER A 294 17.20 18.97 -26.04
C SER A 294 17.78 19.21 -27.44
N GLY A 295 17.82 18.18 -28.30
CA GLY A 295 18.36 18.27 -29.66
C GLY A 295 19.89 18.20 -29.75
N GLU A 296 20.56 17.71 -28.70
CA GLU A 296 22.01 17.61 -28.64
C GLU A 296 22.59 16.42 -29.43
N GLU A 297 21.77 15.48 -29.90
CA GLU A 297 22.20 14.32 -30.73
C GLU A 297 22.43 14.63 -32.22
N GLY A 298 22.45 15.91 -32.63
CA GLY A 298 22.49 16.33 -34.05
C GLY A 298 23.69 17.20 -34.48
N GLY A 299 24.84 17.14 -33.79
CA GLY A 299 26.04 17.95 -34.06
C GLY A 299 27.22 17.17 -34.63
#